data_AF-A0AAW8KDI0-F1
#
_entry.id   AF-A0AAW8KDI0-F1
#
_cell.length_a   1.000
_cell.length_b   1.000
_cell.length_c   1.000
_cell.angle_alpha   90.00
_cell.angle_beta   90.00
_cell.angle_gamma   90.00
#
_symmetry.space_group_name_H-M   'P 1'
#
loop_
_entity.id
_entity.type
_entity.pdbx_description
1 polymer ?
#
loop_
_entity_poly.entity_id
_entity_poly.type
_entity_poly.pdbx_seq_one_letter_code
_entity_poly.pdbx_strand_id
1 'polypeptide(L)'
;MFILDLKLPNNLHSEMMLECENIPCLVRINSIFNIDFFETVPHISGQVLEWSWSELNKRVPAGSGGEYMYYKRSLITLERIDKDHFKILDLSMFLNGIGWCKVIENSIYAEPNPNLWDTDPDEY
;
A
#
# COMPACT_ATOMS: atom_id res chain seq x y z
N MET A 1 4.27 1.58 -13.08
CA MET A 1 4.54 2.69 -12.13
C MET A 1 3.28 2.86 -11.32
N PHE A 2 3.35 2.90 -9.98
CA PHE A 2 2.17 3.01 -9.15
C PHE A 2 1.80 4.46 -8.91
N ILE A 3 0.58 4.82 -9.28
CA ILE A 3 0.01 6.15 -9.07
C ILE A 3 -1.13 6.05 -8.07
N LEU A 4 -1.14 6.96 -7.11
CA LEU A 4 -2.21 7.18 -6.17
C LEU A 4 -2.94 8.47 -6.56
N ASP A 5 -4.22 8.34 -6.93
CA ASP A 5 -5.15 9.47 -7.06
C ASP A 5 -5.67 9.81 -5.66
N LEU A 6 -5.31 10.99 -5.15
CA LEU A 6 -5.60 11.43 -3.79
C LEU A 6 -5.84 12.94 -3.75
N LYS A 7 -7.00 13.34 -3.22
CA LYS A 7 -7.32 14.77 -3.03
C LYS A 7 -6.98 15.20 -1.61
N LEU A 8 -5.77 15.71 -1.44
CA LEU A 8 -5.35 16.26 -0.15
C LEU A 8 -6.02 17.62 0.14
N PRO A 9 -6.42 17.87 1.39
CA PRO A 9 -6.76 19.21 1.85
C PRO A 9 -5.59 20.18 1.62
N ASN A 10 -5.90 21.37 1.11
CA ASN A 10 -4.88 22.41 0.92
C ASN A 10 -4.55 23.08 2.26
N ASN A 11 -3.69 22.44 3.04
CA ASN A 11 -3.20 22.96 4.32
C ASN A 11 -1.78 22.47 4.63
N LEU A 12 -1.12 23.18 5.56
CA LEU A 12 0.27 22.87 5.95
C LEU A 12 0.42 21.45 6.52
N HIS A 13 -0.59 20.92 7.20
CA HIS A 13 -0.51 19.59 7.81
C HIS A 13 -0.40 18.49 6.75
N SER A 14 -1.19 18.59 5.67
CA SER A 14 -1.11 17.68 4.52
C SER A 14 0.22 17.79 3.78
N GLU A 15 0.81 18.98 3.66
CA GLU A 15 2.14 19.13 3.05
C GLU A 15 3.23 18.52 3.94
N MET A 16 3.20 18.77 5.26
CA MET A 16 4.16 18.16 6.21
C MET A 16 4.08 16.62 6.21
N MET A 17 2.89 16.05 6.06
CA MET A 17 2.73 14.60 5.93
C MET A 17 3.46 14.06 4.71
N LEU A 18 3.44 14.77 3.57
CA LEU A 18 4.11 14.35 2.34
C LEU A 18 5.65 14.44 2.40
N GLU A 19 6.20 15.23 3.32
CA GLU A 19 7.64 15.30 3.57
C GLU A 19 8.14 14.08 4.37
N CYS A 20 7.23 13.27 4.93
CA CYS A 20 7.57 12.11 5.75
C CYS A 20 7.71 10.85 4.91
N GLU A 21 8.72 10.03 5.23
CA GLU A 21 8.75 8.63 4.81
C GLU A 21 7.89 7.77 5.75
N ASN A 22 7.41 6.63 5.25
CA ASN A 22 6.64 5.65 6.03
C ASN A 22 5.40 6.24 6.70
N ILE A 23 4.64 7.05 5.96
CA ILE A 23 3.37 7.64 6.39
C ILE A 23 2.41 6.50 6.80
N PRO A 24 1.84 6.53 8.01
CA PRO A 24 0.91 5.51 8.44
C PRO A 24 -0.40 5.61 7.66
N CYS A 25 -0.83 4.47 7.11
CA CYS A 25 -2.05 4.39 6.32
C CYS A 25 -2.76 3.04 6.51
N LEU A 26 -3.96 2.93 5.95
CA LEU A 26 -4.67 1.66 5.86
C LEU A 26 -4.91 1.31 4.40
N VAL A 27 -4.41 0.15 3.99
CA VAL A 27 -4.71 -0.42 2.69
C VAL A 27 -5.98 -1.24 2.78
N ARG A 28 -6.93 -0.92 1.91
CA ARG A 28 -8.19 -1.65 1.73
C ARG A 28 -8.33 -2.05 0.27
N ILE A 29 -8.42 -3.35 0.00
CA ILE A 29 -8.52 -3.85 -1.37
C ILE A 29 -9.68 -4.81 -1.49
N ASN A 30 -10.60 -4.48 -2.39
CA ASN A 30 -11.62 -5.38 -2.93
C ASN A 30 -11.42 -5.45 -4.45
N SER A 31 -12.40 -5.08 -5.28
CA SER A 31 -12.17 -4.82 -6.71
C SER A 31 -11.32 -3.56 -6.97
N ILE A 32 -11.17 -2.70 -5.97
CA ILE A 32 -10.41 -1.44 -6.03
C ILE A 32 -9.36 -1.45 -4.92
N PHE A 33 -8.18 -0.88 -5.20
CA PHE A 33 -7.13 -0.68 -4.22
C PHE A 33 -7.21 0.74 -3.66
N ASN A 34 -7.73 0.87 -2.44
CA ASN A 34 -7.83 2.13 -1.72
C ASN A 34 -6.80 2.23 -0.59
N ILE A 35 -6.38 3.46 -0.30
CA ILE A 35 -5.49 3.80 0.81
C ILE A 35 -6.12 4.93 1.61
N ASP A 36 -6.31 4.71 2.91
CA ASP A 36 -6.81 5.73 3.84
C ASP A 36 -5.66 6.39 4.60
N PHE A 37 -5.74 7.71 4.72
CA PHE A 37 -4.80 8.54 5.46
C PHE A 37 -5.48 9.14 6.69
N PHE A 38 -4.97 8.80 7.87
CA PHE A 38 -5.51 9.26 9.16
C PHE A 38 -4.82 10.53 9.67
N GLU A 39 -3.61 10.82 9.18
CA GLU A 39 -2.85 12.05 9.48
C GLU A 39 -3.40 13.28 8.75
N THR A 40 -4.60 13.20 8.18
CA THR A 40 -5.25 14.32 7.51
C THR A 40 -6.56 14.64 8.21
N VAL A 41 -6.93 15.92 8.22
CA VAL A 41 -8.23 16.38 8.75
C VAL A 41 -8.95 17.17 7.66
N PRO A 42 -10.09 16.66 7.13
CA PRO A 42 -10.70 15.37 7.44
C PRO A 42 -9.85 14.19 6.98
N HIS A 43 -10.12 12.98 7.51
CA HIS A 43 -9.56 11.75 6.95
C HIS A 43 -9.94 11.64 5.47
N ILE A 44 -8.99 11.22 4.65
CA ILE A 44 -9.20 11.03 3.21
C ILE A 44 -8.81 9.63 2.76
N SER A 45 -9.32 9.25 1.60
CA SER A 45 -8.96 8.02 0.90
C SER A 45 -8.51 8.37 -0.52
N GLY A 46 -7.52 7.65 -1.01
CA GLY A 46 -7.09 7.68 -2.41
C GLY A 46 -7.14 6.31 -3.06
N GLN A 47 -7.13 6.28 -4.39
CA GLN A 47 -7.17 5.06 -5.18
C GLN A 47 -5.82 4.82 -5.87
N VAL A 48 -5.27 3.61 -5.72
CA VAL A 48 -4.10 3.18 -6.48
C VAL A 48 -4.54 2.73 -7.88
N LEU A 49 -3.90 3.29 -8.89
CA LEU A 49 -4.11 2.98 -10.30
C LEU A 49 -3.12 1.90 -10.77
N GLU A 50 -3.52 1.16 -11.81
CA GLU A 50 -2.65 0.21 -12.53
C GLU A 50 -1.93 -0.82 -11.65
N TRP A 51 -2.67 -1.44 -10.72
CA TRP A 51 -2.17 -2.52 -9.88
C TRP A 51 -2.63 -3.90 -10.39
N SER A 52 -1.97 -4.95 -9.92
CA SER A 52 -2.22 -6.34 -10.30
C SER A 52 -2.39 -7.16 -9.02
N TRP A 53 -3.56 -7.78 -8.88
CA TRP A 53 -3.85 -8.65 -7.75
C TRP A 53 -2.89 -9.84 -7.68
N SER A 54 -2.53 -10.45 -8.82
CA SER A 54 -1.63 -11.61 -8.84
C SER A 54 -0.21 -11.25 -8.39
N GLU A 55 0.28 -10.05 -8.74
CA GLU A 55 1.57 -9.57 -8.26
C GLU A 55 1.51 -9.20 -6.77
N LEU A 56 0.47 -8.49 -6.34
CA LEU A 56 0.28 -8.17 -4.92
C LEU A 56 0.26 -9.43 -4.06
N ASN A 57 -0.49 -10.46 -4.48
CA ASN A 57 -0.67 -11.67 -3.71
C ASN A 57 0.64 -12.42 -3.50
N LYS A 58 1.64 -12.32 -4.40
CA LYS A 58 2.97 -12.93 -4.18
C LYS A 58 3.75 -12.34 -3.00
N ARG A 59 3.43 -11.10 -2.59
CA ARG A 59 4.15 -10.34 -1.55
C ARG A 59 3.44 -10.32 -0.21
N VAL A 60 2.11 -10.34 -0.24
CA VAL A 60 1.28 -10.38 0.96
C VAL A 60 0.06 -11.24 0.67
N PRO A 61 -0.22 -12.27 1.47
CA PRO A 61 -1.42 -13.07 1.30
C PRO A 61 -2.67 -12.23 1.60
N ALA A 62 -3.70 -12.46 0.79
CA ALA A 62 -5.04 -11.99 1.09
C ALA A 62 -5.49 -12.49 2.48
N GLY A 63 -6.30 -11.67 3.16
CA GLY A 63 -6.95 -12.09 4.40
C GLY A 63 -8.08 -13.09 4.15
N SER A 64 -8.45 -13.87 5.18
CA SER A 64 -9.62 -14.74 5.13
C SER A 64 -10.83 -14.04 5.74
N GLY A 65 -11.84 -13.75 4.91
CA GLY A 65 -13.19 -13.34 5.34
C GLY A 65 -13.36 -11.85 5.67
N GLY A 66 -14.28 -11.18 4.96
CA GLY A 66 -14.63 -9.77 5.15
C GLY A 66 -15.08 -9.10 3.85
N GLU A 67 -15.43 -7.82 3.92
CA GLU A 67 -15.75 -6.99 2.74
C GLU A 67 -14.55 -6.79 1.81
N TYR A 68 -13.33 -6.84 2.38
CA TYR A 68 -12.07 -6.58 1.68
C TYR A 68 -11.20 -7.84 1.64
N MET A 69 -10.60 -8.12 0.48
CA MET A 69 -9.56 -9.13 0.32
C MET A 69 -8.28 -8.75 1.08
N TYR A 70 -7.99 -7.45 1.15
CA TYR A 70 -6.90 -6.91 1.97
C TYR A 70 -7.44 -5.80 2.87
N TYR A 71 -7.16 -5.91 4.15
CA TYR A 71 -7.39 -4.86 5.14
C TYR A 71 -6.16 -4.80 6.04
N LYS A 72 -5.16 -4.00 5.65
CA LYS A 72 -3.81 -4.07 6.21
C LYS A 72 -3.34 -2.69 6.67
N ARG A 73 -2.97 -2.58 7.95
CA ARG A 73 -2.18 -1.44 8.44
C ARG A 73 -0.90 -1.39 7.63
N SER A 74 -0.55 -0.20 7.15
CA SER A 74 0.49 -0.04 6.15
C SER A 74 1.32 1.22 6.41
N LEU A 75 2.49 1.25 5.79
CA LEU A 75 3.40 2.38 5.76
C LEU A 75 3.66 2.71 4.30
N ILE A 76 3.46 3.96 3.91
CA ILE A 76 3.60 4.42 2.53
C ILE A 76 4.54 5.62 2.44
N THR A 77 5.37 5.66 1.40
CA THR A 77 6.16 6.84 1.04
C THR A 77 5.70 7.35 -0.31
N LEU A 78 5.43 8.66 -0.42
CA LEU A 78 4.86 9.28 -1.61
C LEU A 78 5.79 10.34 -2.18
N GLU A 79 5.78 10.46 -3.51
CA GLU A 79 6.39 11.57 -4.24
C GLU A 79 5.28 12.28 -5.04
N ARG A 80 5.13 13.60 -4.85
CA ARG A 80 4.11 14.37 -5.56
C ARG A 80 4.48 14.49 -7.05
N ILE A 81 3.54 14.12 -7.92
CA ILE A 81 3.66 14.35 -9.37
C ILE A 81 2.96 15.66 -9.72
N ASP A 82 1.71 15.79 -9.31
CA ASP A 82 0.90 17.00 -9.50
C ASP A 82 -0.02 17.23 -8.30
N LYS A 83 -1.11 17.99 -8.51
CA LYS A 83 -2.04 18.35 -7.44
C LYS A 83 -2.73 17.14 -6.81
N ASP A 84 -3.22 16.22 -7.63
CA ASP A 84 -4.08 15.10 -7.20
C ASP A 84 -3.43 13.73 -7.44
N HIS A 85 -2.26 13.67 -8.09
CA HIS A 85 -1.53 12.44 -8.36
C HIS A 85 -0.19 12.35 -7.62
N PHE A 86 0.03 11.19 -7.02
CA PHE A 86 1.23 10.87 -6.25
C PHE A 86 1.80 9.56 -6.74
N LYS A 87 3.13 9.51 -6.87
CA LYS A 87 3.86 8.28 -7.11
C LYS A 87 4.07 7.57 -5.78
N ILE A 88 3.79 6.28 -5.74
CA ILE A 88 4.10 5.45 -4.56
C ILE A 88 5.56 5.02 -4.69
N LEU A 89 6.43 5.54 -3.82
CA LEU A 89 7.83 5.15 -3.77
C LEU A 89 7.97 3.78 -3.08
N ASP A 90 7.40 3.67 -1.89
CA ASP A 90 7.46 2.44 -1.08
C ASP A 90 6.10 2.20 -0.43
N LEU A 91 5.74 0.92 -0.29
CA LEU A 91 4.57 0.48 0.44
C LEU A 91 4.89 -0.81 1.19
N SER A 92 4.69 -0.79 2.50
CA SER A 92 4.76 -1.98 3.35
C SER A 92 3.40 -2.25 4.00
N MET A 93 3.01 -3.51 4.07
CA MET A 93 1.79 -3.96 4.76
C MET A 93 2.15 -4.82 5.96
N PHE A 94 1.46 -4.60 7.07
CA PHE A 94 1.65 -5.40 8.27
C PHE A 94 0.91 -6.74 8.18
N LEU A 95 1.65 -7.82 8.44
CA LEU A 95 1.11 -9.18 8.52
C LEU A 95 1.38 -9.76 9.92
N ASN A 96 0.32 -10.21 10.60
CA ASN A 96 0.44 -10.82 11.91
C ASN A 96 1.37 -12.04 11.85
N GLY A 97 2.28 -12.16 12.82
CA GLY A 97 3.28 -13.24 12.88
C GLY A 97 4.53 -13.00 12.04
N ILE A 98 4.56 -11.99 11.17
CA ILE A 98 5.69 -11.73 10.26
C ILE A 98 6.20 -10.29 10.37
N GLY A 99 5.30 -9.32 10.51
CA GLY A 99 5.63 -7.90 10.59
C GLY A 99 5.42 -7.18 9.27
N TRP A 100 6.26 -6.19 8.99
CA TRP A 100 6.16 -5.34 7.79
C TRP A 100 6.68 -6.07 6.56
N CYS A 101 5.77 -6.41 5.65
CA CYS A 101 6.10 -7.00 4.35
C CYS A 101 6.14 -5.90 3.29
N LYS A 102 7.27 -5.75 2.61
CA LYS A 102 7.40 -4.82 1.48
C LYS A 102 6.55 -5.32 0.32
N VAL A 103 5.76 -4.42 -0.26
CA VAL A 103 4.89 -4.68 -1.41
C VAL A 103 5.35 -3.89 -2.61
N ILE A 104 5.65 -2.61 -2.39
CA ILE A 104 6.24 -1.72 -3.39
C ILE A 104 7.56 -1.24 -2.80
N GLU A 105 8.62 -1.31 -3.60
CA GLU A 105 9.94 -0.81 -3.26
C GLU A 105 10.51 -0.09 -4.48
N ASN A 106 11.02 1.13 -4.31
CA ASN A 106 11.53 1.95 -5.42
C ASN A 106 10.54 2.08 -6.60
N SER A 107 9.26 2.26 -6.29
CA SER A 107 8.15 2.44 -7.25
C SER A 107 7.82 1.24 -8.16
N ILE A 108 8.41 0.08 -7.88
CA ILE A 108 8.08 -1.19 -8.50
C ILE A 108 7.60 -2.17 -7.44
N TYR A 109 6.98 -3.27 -7.86
CA TYR A 109 6.68 -4.33 -6.92
C TYR A 109 7.98 -4.85 -6.30
N ALA A 110 8.01 -5.00 -4.97
CA ALA A 110 9.16 -5.54 -4.24
C ALA A 110 9.45 -7.00 -4.64
N GLU A 111 10.55 -7.59 -4.20
CA GLU A 111 10.74 -9.04 -4.40
C GLU A 111 9.66 -9.85 -3.63
N PRO A 112 9.15 -10.97 -4.18
CA PRO A 112 8.26 -11.86 -3.45
C PRO A 112 8.87 -12.31 -2.13
N ASN A 113 8.05 -12.52 -1.11
CA ASN A 113 8.51 -13.02 0.18
C ASN A 113 8.30 -14.55 0.23
N PRO A 114 9.34 -15.37 0.03
CA PRO A 114 9.20 -16.82 -0.04
C PRO A 114 8.75 -17.42 1.30
N ASN A 115 9.03 -16.77 2.42
CA ASN A 115 8.63 -17.24 3.75
C ASN A 115 7.11 -17.19 4.00
N LEU A 116 6.34 -16.60 3.07
CA LEU A 116 4.87 -16.54 3.15
C LEU A 116 4.18 -17.74 2.52
N TRP A 117 4.92 -18.52 1.72
CA TRP A 117 4.39 -19.63 0.96
C TRP A 117 5.15 -20.87 1.40
N ASP A 118 4.42 -21.88 1.88
CA ASP A 118 4.97 -23.21 2.02
C ASP A 118 5.39 -23.66 0.61
N THR A 119 6.67 -23.51 0.31
CA THR A 119 7.22 -24.02 -0.95
C THR A 119 7.43 -25.49 -0.70
N ASP A 120 6.57 -26.36 -1.23
CA ASP A 120 6.74 -27.79 -1.10
C ASP A 120 8.07 -28.15 -1.82
N PRO A 121 9.09 -28.69 -1.11
CA PRO A 121 10.42 -28.91 -1.68
C PRO A 121 10.45 -29.93 -2.83
N ASP A 122 9.33 -30.61 -3.11
CA ASP A 122 9.18 -31.64 -4.13
C ASP A 122 8.57 -31.11 -5.46
N GLU A 123 8.37 -29.79 -5.64
CA GLU A 123 7.87 -29.19 -6.90
C GLU A 123 8.97 -28.83 -7.95
N TYR A 124 10.05 -29.63 -8.07
CA TYR A 124 11.06 -29.49 -9.13
C TYR A 124 11.36 -30.77 -9.90
#